data_AF-A0AAD2C6U4-F1
#
_entry.id   AF-A0AAD2C6U4-F1
#
_cell.length_a   1.000
_cell.length_b   1.000
_cell.length_c   1.000
_cell.angle_alpha   90.00
_cell.angle_beta   90.00
_cell.angle_gamma   90.00
#
_symmetry.space_group_name_H-M   'P 1'
#
loop_
_entity.id
_entity.type
_entity.pdbx_description
1 polymer ?
#
loop_
_entity_poly.entity_id
_entity_poly.type
_entity_poly.pdbx_seq_one_letter_code
_entity_poly.pdbx_strand_id
1 'polypeptide(L)'
;MHRNIPIKDSESLFACYEAIASLTAEMVSAAEVGNWEVVSTLERESAAYVDALRRSEPHPELSRADVERKRTLLVRILEDDARVRAMVYPRLDRLQKRIDTARRATNASNAYGSMARY
;
A
#
# COMPACT_ATOMS: atom_id res chain seq x y z
N MET A 1 -12.45 -8.44 -11.07
CA MET A 1 -13.24 -7.60 -12.00
C MET A 1 -13.10 -6.16 -11.53
N HIS A 2 -12.36 -5.32 -12.25
CA HIS A 2 -12.20 -3.90 -11.92
C HIS A 2 -13.54 -3.18 -12.17
N ARG A 3 -14.35 -2.98 -11.12
CA ARG A 3 -15.53 -2.10 -11.21
C ARG A 3 -15.02 -0.66 -11.26
N ASN A 4 -14.88 -0.13 -12.47
CA ASN A 4 -14.73 1.29 -12.66
C ASN A 4 -16.09 1.94 -12.35
N ILE A 5 -16.32 2.31 -11.08
CA ILE A 5 -17.56 2.96 -10.65
C ILE A 5 -17.50 4.40 -11.19
N PRO A 6 -18.37 4.80 -12.14
CA PRO A 6 -18.45 6.18 -12.54
C PRO A 6 -19.00 7.00 -11.38
N ILE A 7 -18.21 7.93 -10.87
CA ILE A 7 -18.61 8.85 -9.79
C ILE A 7 -19.45 9.95 -10.43
N LYS A 8 -20.74 9.97 -10.13
CA LYS A 8 -21.75 10.87 -10.72
C LYS A 8 -22.45 11.75 -9.69
N ASP A 9 -22.41 11.34 -8.43
CA ASP A 9 -23.10 11.95 -7.30
C ASP A 9 -22.35 11.66 -6.00
N SER A 10 -22.80 12.26 -4.90
CA SER A 10 -22.15 12.11 -3.58
C SER A 10 -22.17 10.67 -3.09
N GLU A 11 -23.20 9.88 -3.41
CA GLU A 11 -23.30 8.48 -3.01
C GLU A 11 -22.26 7.60 -3.70
N SER A 12 -22.09 7.74 -5.02
CA SER A 12 -21.05 7.03 -5.78
C SER A 12 -19.64 7.47 -5.37
N LEU A 13 -19.46 8.73 -4.95
CA LEU A 13 -18.22 9.22 -4.34
C LEU A 13 -17.92 8.49 -3.02
N PHE A 14 -18.91 8.40 -2.13
CA PHE A 14 -18.74 7.72 -0.84
C PHE A 14 -18.53 6.21 -1.00
N ALA A 15 -19.24 5.57 -1.92
CA ALA A 15 -19.02 4.15 -2.22
C ALA A 15 -17.57 3.88 -2.64
N CYS A 16 -16.93 4.81 -3.37
CA CYS A 16 -15.53 4.71 -3.74
C CYS A 16 -14.59 4.85 -2.53
N TYR A 17 -14.81 5.84 -1.67
CA TYR A 17 -14.03 6.00 -0.43
C TYR A 17 -14.20 4.82 0.53
N GLU A 18 -15.41 4.28 0.65
CA GLU A 18 -15.70 3.10 1.47
C GLU A 18 -15.02 1.85 0.92
N ALA A 19 -14.99 1.67 -0.41
CA ALA A 19 -14.25 0.59 -1.04
C ALA A 19 -12.75 0.68 -0.74
N ILE A 20 -12.14 1.88 -0.84
CA ILE A 20 -10.73 2.08 -0.48
C ILE A 20 -10.51 1.76 1.00
N ALA A 21 -11.36 2.26 1.89
CA ALA A 21 -11.25 1.98 3.33
C ALA A 21 -11.39 0.49 3.68
N SER A 22 -12.21 -0.26 2.94
CA SER A 22 -12.28 -1.73 3.09
C SER A 22 -10.99 -2.40 2.63
N LEU A 23 -10.49 -2.03 1.45
CA LEU A 23 -9.26 -2.59 0.89
C LEU A 23 -8.05 -2.32 1.77
N THR A 24 -7.89 -1.12 2.32
CA THR A 24 -6.78 -0.78 3.22
C THR A 24 -6.86 -1.54 4.55
N ALA A 25 -8.07 -1.76 5.08
CA ALA A 25 -8.27 -2.60 6.27
C ALA A 25 -7.96 -4.09 6.00
N GLU A 26 -8.30 -4.59 4.80
CA GLU A 26 -7.91 -5.94 4.37
C GLU A 26 -6.39 -6.06 4.17
N MET A 27 -5.73 -5.00 3.68
CA MET A 27 -4.27 -4.95 3.59
C MET A 27 -3.61 -5.06 4.95
N VAL A 28 -4.16 -4.41 5.99
CA VAL A 28 -3.68 -4.56 7.37
C VAL A 28 -3.77 -6.02 7.79
N SER A 29 -4.93 -6.65 7.61
CA SER A 29 -5.15 -8.05 7.98
C SER A 29 -4.19 -9.01 7.26
N ALA A 30 -3.96 -8.78 5.95
CA ALA A 30 -3.01 -9.56 5.16
C ALA A 30 -1.56 -9.35 5.59
N ALA A 31 -1.18 -8.11 5.92
CA ALA A 31 0.16 -7.77 6.37
C ALA A 31 0.48 -8.35 7.76
N GLU A 32 -0.51 -8.44 8.66
CA GLU A 32 -0.35 -9.06 9.98
C GLU A 32 0.04 -10.54 9.90
N VAL A 33 -0.53 -11.28 8.94
CA VAL A 33 -0.17 -12.69 8.68
C VAL A 33 0.99 -12.84 7.70
N GLY A 34 1.59 -11.72 7.24
CA GLY A 34 2.73 -11.71 6.34
C GLY A 34 2.44 -12.15 4.91
N ASN A 35 1.18 -12.05 4.46
CA ASN A 35 0.76 -12.41 3.10
C ASN A 35 0.99 -11.25 2.12
N TRP A 36 2.25 -11.01 1.75
CA TRP A 36 2.65 -9.85 0.95
C TRP A 36 2.10 -9.87 -0.48
N GLU A 37 1.79 -11.04 -1.04
CA GLU A 37 1.18 -11.16 -2.37
C GLU A 37 -0.25 -10.59 -2.35
N VAL A 38 -1.00 -10.89 -1.29
CA VAL A 38 -2.34 -10.32 -1.07
C VAL A 38 -2.25 -8.82 -0.81
N VAL A 39 -1.30 -8.37 0.02
CA VAL A 39 -1.07 -6.93 0.23
C VAL A 39 -0.82 -6.20 -1.09
N SER A 40 0.04 -6.74 -1.96
CA SER A 40 0.34 -6.15 -3.27
C SER A 40 -0.87 -6.15 -4.22
N THR A 41 -1.70 -7.18 -4.15
CA THR A 41 -2.94 -7.25 -4.95
C THR A 41 -3.96 -6.21 -4.50
N LEU A 42 -4.21 -6.13 -3.20
CA LEU A 42 -5.12 -5.15 -2.61
C LEU A 42 -4.63 -3.71 -2.83
N GLU A 43 -3.30 -3.47 -2.78
CA GLU A 43 -2.72 -2.16 -3.09
C GLU A 43 -3.05 -1.74 -4.53
N ARG A 44 -2.88 -2.63 -5.52
CA ARG A 44 -3.25 -2.34 -6.92
C ARG A 44 -4.73 -2.04 -7.08
N GLU A 45 -5.59 -2.79 -6.38
CA GLU A 45 -7.04 -2.54 -6.40
C GLU A 45 -7.39 -1.18 -5.79
N SER A 46 -6.79 -0.83 -4.64
CA SER A 46 -7.00 0.46 -3.98
C SER A 46 -6.53 1.63 -4.86
N ALA A 47 -5.39 1.48 -5.54
CA ALA A 47 -4.85 2.46 -6.47
C ALA A 47 -5.80 2.71 -7.64
N ALA A 48 -6.47 1.67 -8.15
CA ALA A 48 -7.46 1.83 -9.21
C ALA A 48 -8.67 2.68 -8.79
N TYR A 49 -9.13 2.56 -7.54
CA TYR A 49 -10.19 3.41 -6.98
C TYR A 49 -9.71 4.85 -6.74
N VAL A 50 -8.49 5.03 -6.22
CA VAL A 50 -7.87 6.37 -6.08
C VAL A 50 -7.75 7.07 -7.44
N ASP A 51 -7.35 6.35 -8.47
CA ASP A 51 -7.27 6.88 -9.83
C ASP A 51 -8.66 7.20 -10.40
N ALA A 52 -9.68 6.41 -10.10
CA ALA A 52 -11.06 6.71 -10.47
C ALA A 52 -11.56 8.00 -9.81
N LEU A 53 -11.25 8.22 -8.52
CA LEU A 53 -11.54 9.47 -7.82
C LEU A 53 -10.89 10.66 -8.54
N ARG A 54 -9.58 10.59 -8.82
CA ARG A 54 -8.84 11.67 -9.51
C ARG A 54 -9.41 12.00 -10.89
N ARG A 55 -9.81 10.99 -11.66
CA ARG A 55 -10.40 11.18 -13.00
C ARG A 55 -11.82 11.75 -12.98
N SER A 56 -12.50 11.70 -11.84
CA SER A 56 -13.89 12.16 -11.69
C SER A 56 -14.03 13.60 -11.22
N GLU A 57 -12.93 14.36 -11.16
CA GLU A 57 -12.99 15.77 -10.79
C GLU A 57 -13.61 16.63 -11.92
N PRO A 58 -14.39 17.69 -11.58
CA PRO A 58 -14.72 18.12 -10.23
C PRO A 58 -15.78 17.22 -9.57
N HIS A 59 -15.59 16.97 -8.27
CA HIS A 59 -16.54 16.21 -7.46
C HIS A 59 -17.83 16.99 -7.19
N PRO A 60 -18.95 16.32 -6.92
CA PRO A 60 -20.21 16.97 -6.54
C PRO A 60 -20.04 17.83 -5.29
N GLU A 61 -20.87 18.86 -5.17
CA GLU A 61 -20.94 19.68 -3.95
C GLU A 61 -21.37 18.81 -2.76
N LEU A 62 -20.66 18.96 -1.66
CA LEU A 62 -20.86 18.17 -0.44
C LEU A 62 -21.53 19.03 0.62
N SER A 63 -22.52 18.45 1.31
CA SER A 63 -23.05 19.05 2.52
C SER A 63 -22.00 19.07 3.63
N ARG A 64 -22.21 19.85 4.69
CA ARG A 64 -21.30 19.86 5.85
C ARG A 64 -21.18 18.46 6.49
N ALA A 65 -22.27 17.69 6.51
CA ALA A 65 -22.26 16.33 7.02
C ALA A 65 -21.42 15.39 6.13
N ASP A 66 -21.52 15.56 4.81
CA ASP A 66 -20.74 14.78 3.84
C ASP A 66 -19.24 15.11 3.93
N VAL A 67 -18.88 16.36 4.14
CA VAL A 67 -17.47 16.74 4.36
C VAL A 67 -16.88 16.02 5.58
N GLU A 68 -17.64 15.92 6.67
CA GLU A 68 -17.20 15.19 7.88
C GLU A 68 -17.14 13.67 7.66
N ARG A 69 -18.11 13.10 6.94
CA ARG A 69 -18.08 11.68 6.53
C ARG A 69 -16.84 11.39 5.68
N LYS A 70 -16.54 12.26 4.71
CA LYS A 70 -15.35 12.15 3.84
C LYS A 70 -14.07 12.24 4.66
N ARG A 71 -13.99 13.17 5.62
CA ARG A 71 -12.86 13.31 6.53
C ARG A 71 -12.62 12.03 7.33
N THR A 72 -13.68 11.45 7.89
CA THR A 72 -13.61 10.22 8.68
C THR A 72 -13.04 9.06 7.86
N LEU A 73 -13.52 8.88 6.63
CA LEU A 73 -13.01 7.85 5.71
C LEU A 73 -11.54 8.07 5.34
N LEU A 74 -11.14 9.31 5.04
CA LEU A 74 -9.76 9.64 4.71
C LEU A 74 -8.79 9.36 5.88
N VAL A 75 -9.17 9.71 7.11
CA VAL A 75 -8.35 9.42 8.29
C VAL A 75 -8.15 7.92 8.43
N ARG A 76 -9.22 7.13 8.32
CA ARG A 76 -9.14 5.66 8.41
C ARG A 76 -8.21 5.06 7.35
N ILE A 77 -8.35 5.49 6.09
CA ILE A 77 -7.49 5.05 4.97
C ILE A 77 -6.02 5.34 5.29
N LEU A 78 -5.71 6.57 5.74
CA LEU A 78 -4.34 6.97 6.04
C LEU A 78 -3.74 6.24 7.24
N GLU A 79 -4.55 5.94 8.26
CA GLU A 79 -4.15 5.15 9.43
C GLU A 79 -3.83 3.70 9.05
N ASP A 80 -4.70 3.08 8.25
CA ASP A 80 -4.49 1.72 7.74
C ASP A 80 -3.22 1.64 6.87
N ASP A 81 -3.01 2.60 5.95
CA ASP A 81 -1.79 2.69 5.13
C ASP A 81 -0.53 2.87 5.98
N ALA A 82 -0.61 3.70 7.02
CA ALA A 82 0.51 3.90 7.95
C ALA A 82 0.84 2.60 8.70
N ARG A 83 -0.17 1.83 9.12
CA ARG A 83 0.00 0.54 9.79
C ARG A 83 0.63 -0.49 8.86
N VAL A 84 0.19 -0.57 7.60
CA VAL A 84 0.80 -1.45 6.58
C VAL A 84 2.28 -1.10 6.39
N ARG A 85 2.61 0.19 6.20
CA ARG A 85 4.01 0.63 6.05
C ARG A 85 4.86 0.32 7.29
N ALA A 86 4.30 0.46 8.49
CA ALA A 86 5.00 0.15 9.74
C ALA A 86 5.38 -1.34 9.85
N MET A 87 4.61 -2.25 9.23
CA MET A 87 4.94 -3.68 9.15
C MET A 87 5.95 -3.99 8.02
N VAL A 88 5.82 -3.33 6.88
CA VAL A 88 6.64 -3.58 5.68
C VAL A 88 8.06 -3.03 5.82
N TYR A 89 8.23 -1.77 6.24
CA TYR A 89 9.54 -1.09 6.21
C TYR A 89 10.61 -1.75 7.08
N PRO A 90 10.34 -2.17 8.34
CA PRO A 90 11.36 -2.84 9.14
C PRO A 90 11.80 -4.18 8.54
N ARG A 91 10.89 -4.90 7.86
CA ARG A 91 11.20 -6.17 7.21
C ARG A 91 12.10 -5.97 5.99
N LEU A 92 11.84 -4.93 5.18
CA LEU A 92 12.68 -4.56 4.05
C LEU A 92 14.10 -4.16 4.51
N ASP A 93 14.21 -3.35 5.56
CA ASP A 93 15.50 -2.97 6.15
C ASP A 93 16.31 -4.20 6.60
N ARG A 94 15.66 -5.16 7.28
CA ARG A 94 16.30 -6.43 7.67
C ARG A 94 16.74 -7.27 6.46
N LEU A 95 15.94 -7.32 5.40
CA LEU A 95 16.28 -8.05 4.18
C LEU A 95 17.49 -7.41 3.49
N GLN A 96 17.51 -6.09 3.36
CA GLN A 96 18.62 -5.35 2.77
C GLN A 96 19.93 -5.62 3.52
N LYS A 97 19.92 -5.53 4.86
CA LYS A 97 21.09 -5.84 5.70
C LYS A 97 21.63 -7.25 5.49
N ARG A 98 20.75 -8.25 5.28
CA ARG A 98 21.15 -9.63 5.00
C ARG A 98 21.80 -9.76 3.63
N ILE A 99 21.22 -9.12 2.60
CA ILE A 99 21.79 -9.09 1.24
C ILE A 99 23.18 -8.45 1.26
N ASP A 100 23.34 -7.32 1.94
CA ASP A 100 24.63 -6.62 2.03
C ASP A 100 25.69 -7.47 2.75
N THR A 101 25.30 -8.19 3.80
CA THR A 101 26.19 -9.10 4.52
C THR A 101 26.61 -10.29 3.65
N ALA A 102 25.68 -10.89 2.91
CA ALA A 102 25.98 -11.97 1.97
C ALA A 102 26.95 -11.51 0.87
N ARG A 103 26.72 -10.31 0.30
CA ARG A 103 27.63 -9.71 -0.70
C ARG A 103 29.03 -9.50 -0.14
N ARG A 104 29.15 -8.99 1.10
CA ARG A 104 30.46 -8.83 1.77
C ARG A 104 31.18 -10.17 1.94
N ALA A 105 30.46 -11.23 2.33
CA ALA A 105 31.04 -12.56 2.50
C ALA A 105 31.55 -13.14 1.17
N THR A 106 30.80 -13.01 0.08
CA THR A 106 31.23 -13.43 -1.26
C THR A 106 32.47 -12.67 -1.72
N ASN A 107 32.50 -11.35 -1.52
CA ASN A 107 33.65 -10.52 -1.89
C ASN A 107 34.92 -10.92 -1.13
N ALA A 108 34.81 -11.17 0.18
CA ALA A 108 35.93 -11.64 1.00
C ALA A 108 36.44 -13.02 0.52
N SER A 109 35.54 -13.97 0.28
CA SER A 109 35.89 -15.31 -0.23
C SER A 109 36.63 -15.23 -1.57
N ASN A 110 36.16 -14.39 -2.50
CA ASN A 110 36.81 -14.18 -3.80
C ASN A 110 38.21 -13.57 -3.66
N ALA A 111 38.40 -12.62 -2.74
CA ALA A 111 39.71 -11.99 -2.49
C ALA A 111 40.73 -13.02 -1.96
N TYR A 112 40.37 -13.79 -0.93
CA TYR A 112 41.26 -14.82 -0.38
C TYR A 112 41.51 -15.97 -1.37
N GLY A 113 40.51 -16.41 -2.14
CA GLY A 113 40.68 -17.42 -3.18
C GLY A 113 41.45 -16.95 -4.42
N SER A 114 41.58 -15.64 -4.62
CA SER A 114 42.49 -15.06 -5.63
C SER A 114 43.94 -15.01 -5.14
N MET A 115 44.16 -14.75 -3.85
CA MET A 115 45.49 -14.75 -3.23
C MET A 115 46.06 -16.15 -3.02
N ALA A 116 45.22 -17.17 -2.82
CA ALA A 116 45.67 -18.57 -2.69
C ALA A 116 46.02 -19.24 -4.03
N ARG A 117 45.86 -18.55 -5.18
CA ARG A 117 46.19 -19.04 -6.53
C ARG A 117 47.50 -18.48 -7.09
N TYR A 118 48.30 -17.82 -6.24
CA TYR A 118 49.66 -17.37 -6.52
C TYR A 118 50.60 -18.03 -5.51
#